data_AF-A0A2U1AQ18-F1
#
_entry.id   AF-A0A2U1AQ18-F1
#
_cell.length_a   1.000
_cell.length_b   1.000
_cell.length_c   1.000
_cell.angle_alpha   90.00
_cell.angle_beta   90.00
_cell.angle_gamma   90.00
#
_symmetry.space_group_name_H-M   'P 1'
#
loop_
_entity.id
_entity.type
_entity.pdbx_description
1 polymer ?
#
loop_
_entity_poly.entity_id
_entity_poly.type
_entity_poly.pdbx_seq_one_letter_code
_entity_poly.pdbx_strand_id
1 'polypeptide(L)'
;MLKSTATYSIALLLLLVTFTQCTTSRQKVLRQQYKQIYIEEFKLIYFQKLLEAGFNNSEEVNNLIRFDKSGFTEPVLTIEDYQLIERLVQADQQQMRADSAAKIGRVAEGAEGKHVFSHILTKLEGKWLDNLAKERYKLSDFRHIPLD
;
A
#
# COMPACT_ATOMS: atom_id res chain seq x y z
N MET A 1 -7.90 28.29 57.62
CA MET A 1 -8.35 28.40 56.20
C MET A 1 -7.36 27.80 55.19
N LEU A 2 -6.06 27.65 55.51
CA LEU A 2 -5.05 27.06 54.61
C LEU A 2 -5.23 25.57 54.25
N LYS A 3 -5.85 24.77 55.12
CA LYS A 3 -6.02 23.31 54.89
C LYS A 3 -7.03 23.00 53.79
N SER A 4 -8.05 23.85 53.64
CA SER A 4 -9.15 23.63 52.70
C SER A 4 -8.73 23.93 51.26
N THR A 5 -7.92 24.97 51.04
CA THR A 5 -7.38 25.29 49.70
C THR A 5 -6.44 24.19 49.20
N ALA A 6 -5.57 23.64 50.06
CA ALA A 6 -4.67 22.54 49.70
C ALA A 6 -5.43 21.26 49.29
N THR A 7 -6.54 20.94 49.99
CA THR A 7 -7.37 19.78 49.63
C THR A 7 -8.09 19.95 48.29
N TYR A 8 -8.57 21.15 47.96
CA TYR A 8 -9.19 21.42 46.66
C TYR A 8 -8.18 21.35 45.52
N SER A 9 -6.95 21.83 45.74
CA SER A 9 -5.87 21.72 44.75
C SER A 9 -5.49 20.27 44.45
N ILE A 10 -5.44 19.41 45.47
CA ILE A 10 -5.15 17.97 45.30
C ILE A 10 -6.30 17.26 44.58
N ALA A 11 -7.55 17.57 44.94
CA ALA A 11 -8.72 17.01 44.27
C ALA A 11 -8.79 17.42 42.79
N LEU A 12 -8.46 18.68 42.48
CA LEU A 12 -8.38 19.18 41.10
C LEU A 12 -7.26 18.49 40.32
N LEU A 13 -6.09 18.27 40.94
CA LEU A 13 -4.97 17.57 40.30
C LEU A 13 -5.33 16.10 40.01
N LEU A 14 -5.98 15.41 40.94
CA LEU A 14 -6.45 14.04 40.74
C LEU A 14 -7.53 13.95 39.65
N LEU A 15 -8.41 14.95 39.55
CA LEU A 15 -9.42 15.03 38.51
C LEU A 15 -8.82 15.35 37.12
N LEU A 16 -7.69 16.06 37.06
CA LEU A 16 -6.97 16.31 35.80
C LEU A 16 -6.22 15.06 35.30
N VAL A 17 -5.76 14.18 36.20
CA VAL A 17 -5.07 12.93 35.84
C VAL A 17 -6.02 11.91 35.20
N THR A 18 -7.33 11.97 35.46
CA THR A 18 -8.31 11.05 34.82
C THR A 18 -8.63 11.41 33.37
N PHE A 19 -8.24 12.60 32.88
CA PHE A 19 -8.43 13.02 31.48
C PHE A 19 -7.28 12.68 30.55
N THR A 20 -6.19 12.05 31.02
CA THR A 20 -5.16 11.54 30.11
C THR A 20 -5.69 10.31 29.40
N GLN A 21 -6.26 10.49 28.21
CA GLN A 21 -6.71 9.41 27.35
C GLN A 21 -5.57 8.42 27.09
N CYS A 22 -5.66 7.25 27.69
CA CYS A 22 -4.71 6.17 27.50
C CYS A 22 -5.06 5.45 26.20
N THR A 23 -4.38 5.77 25.09
CA THR A 23 -4.46 4.94 23.89
C THR A 23 -3.94 3.55 24.24
N THR A 24 -4.81 2.54 24.19
CA THR A 24 -4.44 1.19 24.60
C THR A 24 -3.38 0.63 23.66
N SER A 25 -2.48 -0.21 24.18
CA SER A 25 -1.46 -0.93 23.38
C SER A 25 -2.12 -1.67 22.20
N ARG A 26 -3.30 -2.26 22.43
CA ARG A 26 -4.13 -2.94 21.43
C ARG A 26 -4.49 -2.06 20.23
N GLN A 27 -4.90 -0.81 20.46
CA GLN A 27 -5.27 0.10 19.38
C GLN A 27 -4.06 0.48 18.51
N LYS A 28 -2.87 0.60 19.10
CA LYS A 28 -1.63 0.85 18.34
C LYS A 28 -1.25 -0.34 17.46
N VAL A 29 -1.36 -1.56 18.00
CA VAL A 29 -1.10 -2.80 17.26
C VAL A 29 -2.05 -2.95 16.08
N LEU A 30 -3.36 -2.73 16.29
CA LEU A 30 -4.36 -2.81 15.23
C LEU A 30 -4.07 -1.79 14.11
N ARG A 31 -3.75 -0.54 14.45
CA ARG A 31 -3.38 0.48 13.44
C ARG A 31 -2.15 0.07 12.62
N GLN A 32 -1.16 -0.54 13.27
CA GLN A 32 0.02 -1.05 12.57
C GLN A 32 -0.31 -2.21 11.64
N GLN A 33 -1.18 -3.13 12.08
CA GLN A 33 -1.67 -4.24 11.26
C GLN A 33 -2.43 -3.71 10.02
N TYR A 34 -3.39 -2.81 10.21
CA TYR A 34 -4.13 -2.21 9.09
C TYR A 34 -3.21 -1.47 8.11
N LYS A 35 -2.23 -0.73 8.61
CA LYS A 35 -1.23 -0.09 7.76
C LYS A 35 -0.47 -1.11 6.93
N GLN A 36 -0.06 -2.23 7.53
CA GLN A 36 0.67 -3.27 6.84
C GLN A 36 -0.20 -3.91 5.76
N ILE A 37 -1.44 -4.26 6.10
CA ILE A 37 -2.45 -4.79 5.18
C ILE A 37 -2.65 -3.86 3.98
N TYR A 38 -2.84 -2.55 4.22
CA TYR A 38 -2.99 -1.56 3.14
C TYR A 38 -1.77 -1.53 2.21
N ILE A 39 -0.56 -1.52 2.78
CA ILE A 39 0.68 -1.46 1.99
C ILE A 39 0.85 -2.73 1.15
N GLU A 40 0.60 -3.89 1.73
CA GLU A 40 0.70 -5.17 1.04
C GLU A 40 -0.33 -5.27 -0.09
N GLU A 41 -1.57 -4.88 0.16
CA GLU A 41 -2.65 -4.88 -0.84
C GLU A 41 -2.33 -3.91 -2.00
N PHE A 42 -1.86 -2.70 -1.70
CA PHE A 42 -1.46 -1.73 -2.73
C PHE A 42 -0.38 -2.31 -3.66
N LYS A 43 0.62 -2.98 -3.08
CA LYS A 43 1.71 -3.61 -3.83
C LYS A 43 1.23 -4.81 -4.64
N LEU A 44 0.37 -5.63 -4.07
CA LEU A 44 -0.18 -6.82 -4.71
C LEU A 44 -1.02 -6.44 -5.94
N ILE A 45 -1.92 -5.47 -5.79
CA ILE A 45 -2.75 -5.00 -6.90
C ILE A 45 -1.89 -4.38 -8.01
N TYR A 46 -0.90 -3.56 -7.66
CA TYR A 46 0.04 -3.02 -8.64
C TYR A 46 0.81 -4.13 -9.38
N PHE A 47 1.30 -5.15 -8.67
CA PHE A 47 1.99 -6.30 -9.26
C PHE A 47 1.09 -7.07 -10.23
N GLN A 48 -0.12 -7.44 -9.80
CA GLN A 48 -1.08 -8.18 -10.62
C GLN A 48 -1.44 -7.39 -11.89
N LYS A 49 -1.77 -6.10 -11.76
CA LYS A 49 -2.08 -5.23 -12.89
C LYS A 49 -0.92 -5.07 -13.86
N LEU A 50 0.31 -4.97 -13.34
CA LEU A 50 1.50 -4.88 -14.18
C LEU A 50 1.81 -6.20 -14.90
N LEU A 51 1.52 -7.36 -14.29
CA LEU A 51 1.58 -8.65 -14.96
C LEU A 51 0.57 -8.73 -16.10
N GLU A 52 -0.70 -8.41 -15.84
CA GLU A 52 -1.76 -8.38 -16.85
C GLU A 52 -1.32 -7.50 -18.04
N ALA A 53 -0.95 -6.25 -17.77
CA ALA A 53 -0.51 -5.31 -18.82
C ALA A 53 0.77 -5.75 -19.52
N GLY A 54 1.74 -6.29 -18.77
CA GLY A 54 3.03 -6.76 -19.28
C GLY A 54 2.88 -7.91 -20.26
N PHE A 55 1.94 -8.83 -20.02
CA PHE A 55 1.59 -9.94 -20.91
C PHE A 55 0.43 -9.63 -21.86
N ASN A 56 0.10 -8.35 -22.06
CA ASN A 56 -0.97 -7.91 -22.96
C ASN A 56 -2.35 -8.54 -22.65
N ASN A 57 -2.66 -8.73 -21.37
CA ASN A 57 -3.90 -9.35 -20.88
C ASN A 57 -4.12 -10.76 -21.43
N SER A 58 -3.04 -11.56 -21.55
CA SER A 58 -3.16 -12.95 -21.98
C SER A 58 -4.07 -13.74 -21.03
N GLU A 59 -4.82 -14.68 -21.60
CA GLU A 59 -5.78 -15.46 -20.84
C GLU A 59 -5.11 -16.25 -19.71
N GLU A 60 -3.92 -16.81 -19.97
CA GLU A 60 -3.16 -17.62 -19.03
C GLU A 60 -2.77 -16.82 -17.78
N VAL A 61 -2.28 -15.59 -17.96
CA VAL A 61 -1.90 -14.71 -16.85
C VAL A 61 -3.13 -14.28 -16.06
N ASN A 62 -4.20 -13.90 -16.75
CA ASN A 62 -5.45 -13.51 -16.09
C ASN A 62 -6.05 -14.69 -15.31
N ASN A 63 -5.92 -15.92 -15.82
CA ASN A 63 -6.35 -17.13 -15.15
C ASN A 63 -5.50 -17.39 -13.89
N LEU A 64 -4.17 -17.27 -13.97
CA LEU A 64 -3.28 -17.39 -12.81
C LEU A 64 -3.65 -16.41 -11.71
N ILE A 65 -3.86 -15.14 -12.04
CA ILE A 65 -4.24 -14.10 -11.08
C ILE A 65 -5.62 -14.39 -10.47
N ARG A 66 -6.59 -14.87 -11.26
CA ARG A 66 -7.94 -15.22 -10.76
C ARG A 66 -7.94 -16.43 -9.83
N PHE A 67 -7.05 -17.39 -10.07
CA PHE A 67 -6.88 -18.57 -9.23
C PHE A 67 -6.10 -18.27 -7.96
N ASP A 68 -5.15 -17.33 -8.02
CA ASP A 68 -4.46 -16.80 -6.86
C ASP A 68 -5.48 -16.20 -5.88
N LYS A 69 -5.42 -16.66 -4.63
CA LYS A 69 -6.29 -16.22 -3.52
C LYS A 69 -5.56 -15.28 -2.57
N SER A 70 -4.45 -14.70 -3.04
CA SER A 70 -3.70 -13.67 -2.31
C SER A 70 -4.52 -12.38 -2.23
N GLY A 71 -4.27 -11.60 -1.19
CA GLY A 71 -4.94 -10.33 -0.92
C GLY A 71 -6.06 -10.43 0.11
N PHE A 72 -6.84 -9.37 0.22
CA PHE A 72 -7.92 -9.26 1.21
C PHE A 72 -9.29 -9.22 0.53
N THR A 73 -10.27 -9.93 1.11
CA THR A 73 -11.65 -9.95 0.61
C THR A 73 -12.35 -8.59 0.76
N GLU A 74 -11.96 -7.83 1.78
CA GLU A 74 -12.52 -6.51 2.08
C GLU A 74 -11.77 -5.43 1.30
N PRO A 75 -12.46 -4.44 0.71
CA PRO A 75 -11.81 -3.36 -0.01
C PRO A 75 -11.01 -2.47 0.96
N VAL A 76 -9.68 -2.58 0.91
CA VAL A 76 -8.76 -1.78 1.76
C VAL A 76 -8.31 -0.49 1.06
N LEU A 77 -8.27 -0.49 -0.27
CA LEU A 77 -7.81 0.63 -1.08
C LEU A 77 -8.97 1.53 -1.52
N THR A 78 -8.71 2.83 -1.67
CA THR A 78 -9.74 3.76 -2.19
C THR A 78 -9.85 3.67 -3.71
N ILE A 79 -10.92 4.22 -4.29
CA ILE A 79 -11.09 4.29 -5.76
C ILE A 79 -9.93 5.05 -6.40
N GLU A 80 -9.47 6.12 -5.77
CA GLU A 80 -8.34 6.93 -6.22
C GLU A 80 -7.03 6.14 -6.22
N ASP A 81 -6.86 5.19 -5.29
CA ASP A 81 -5.70 4.31 -5.26
C ASP A 81 -5.70 3.37 -6.46
N TYR A 82 -6.84 2.75 -6.77
CA TYR A 82 -6.96 1.90 -7.98
C TYR A 82 -6.68 2.69 -9.26
N GLN A 83 -7.22 3.92 -9.38
CA GLN A 83 -6.97 4.80 -10.53
C GLN A 83 -5.51 5.26 -10.61
N LEU A 84 -4.84 5.45 -9.47
CA LEU A 84 -3.41 5.74 -9.44
C LEU A 84 -2.60 4.54 -9.94
N ILE A 85 -2.89 3.34 -9.42
CA ILE A 85 -2.22 2.11 -9.82
C ILE A 85 -2.36 1.90 -11.33
N GLU A 86 -3.56 2.06 -11.88
CA GLU A 86 -3.81 1.92 -13.32
C GLU A 86 -2.92 2.86 -14.15
N ARG A 87 -2.80 4.13 -13.75
CA ARG A 87 -1.93 5.10 -14.43
C ARG A 87 -0.45 4.75 -14.34
N LEU A 88 0.00 4.24 -13.20
CA LEU A 88 1.38 3.79 -13.03
C LEU A 88 1.68 2.59 -13.93
N VAL A 89 0.78 1.62 -13.97
CA VAL A 89 0.89 0.43 -14.81
C VAL A 89 0.92 0.79 -16.30
N GLN A 90 0.12 1.76 -16.74
CA GLN A 90 0.15 2.26 -18.11
C GLN A 90 1.51 2.88 -18.47
N ALA A 91 2.08 3.68 -17.57
CA ALA A 91 3.41 4.26 -17.78
C ALA A 91 4.49 3.18 -17.88
N ASP A 92 4.44 2.17 -17.01
CA ASP A 92 5.40 1.07 -17.00
C ASP A 92 5.25 0.16 -18.23
N GLN A 93 4.02 -0.08 -18.68
CA GLN A 93 3.77 -0.81 -19.92
C GLN A 93 4.35 -0.08 -21.14
N GLN A 94 4.22 1.25 -21.20
CA GLN A 94 4.84 2.05 -22.26
C GLN A 94 6.37 1.96 -22.20
N GLN A 95 6.95 2.03 -21.00
CA GLN A 95 8.39 1.87 -20.83
C GLN A 95 8.86 0.49 -21.32
N MET A 96 8.19 -0.60 -20.93
CA MET A 96 8.54 -1.95 -21.38
C MET A 96 8.49 -2.10 -22.91
N ARG A 97 7.53 -1.45 -23.56
CA ARG A 97 7.42 -1.44 -25.04
C ARG A 97 8.58 -0.66 -25.67
N ALA A 98 8.91 0.51 -25.12
CA ALA A 98 10.03 1.31 -25.61
C ALA A 98 11.37 0.58 -25.45
N ASP A 99 11.61 -0.03 -24.28
CA ASP A 99 12.83 -0.80 -24.00
C ASP A 99 12.94 -2.02 -24.92
N SER A 100 11.82 -2.71 -25.17
CA SER A 100 11.77 -3.83 -26.11
C SER A 100 12.11 -3.38 -27.53
N ALA A 101 11.56 -2.26 -28.01
CA ALA A 101 11.83 -1.75 -29.35
C ALA A 101 13.29 -1.29 -29.51
N ALA A 102 13.87 -0.69 -28.47
CA ALA A 102 15.25 -0.21 -28.48
C ALA A 102 16.30 -1.33 -28.53
N LYS A 103 15.90 -2.58 -28.23
CA LYS A 103 16.78 -3.76 -28.21
C LYS A 103 16.78 -4.57 -29.51
N ILE A 104 15.80 -4.35 -30.39
CA ILE A 104 15.68 -5.11 -31.66
C ILE A 104 16.99 -5.00 -32.46
N GLY A 105 17.58 -6.15 -32.83
CA GLY A 105 18.83 -6.23 -33.56
C GLY A 105 20.08 -5.78 -32.79
N ARG A 106 19.97 -5.51 -31.48
CA ARG A 106 21.09 -5.12 -30.60
C ARG A 106 21.42 -6.16 -29.52
N VAL A 107 20.54 -7.14 -29.32
CA VAL A 107 20.72 -8.24 -28.35
C VAL A 107 20.62 -9.58 -29.07
N ALA A 108 20.99 -10.66 -28.39
CA ALA A 108 20.75 -12.01 -28.93
C ALA A 108 19.25 -12.22 -29.16
N GLU A 109 18.87 -12.96 -30.20
CA GLU A 109 17.48 -13.18 -30.61
C GLU A 109 16.59 -13.68 -29.46
N GLY A 110 17.09 -14.62 -28.64
CA GLY A 110 16.38 -15.13 -27.46
C GLY A 110 16.20 -14.11 -26.31
N ALA A 111 16.88 -12.97 -26.38
CA ALA A 111 16.73 -11.85 -25.46
C ALA A 111 15.95 -10.67 -26.09
N GLU A 112 15.42 -10.82 -27.31
CA GLU A 112 14.53 -9.84 -27.91
C GLU A 112 13.13 -9.89 -27.28
N GLY A 113 12.43 -8.77 -27.30
CA GLY A 113 11.07 -8.64 -26.77
C GLY A 113 10.98 -8.00 -25.38
N LYS A 114 9.77 -8.08 -24.79
CA LYS A 114 9.48 -7.50 -23.48
C LYS A 114 10.01 -8.40 -22.36
N HIS A 115 10.89 -7.86 -21.53
CA HIS A 115 11.35 -8.53 -20.31
C HIS A 115 10.45 -8.22 -19.12
N VAL A 116 9.21 -8.72 -19.17
CA VAL A 116 8.16 -8.39 -18.18
C VAL A 116 8.60 -8.70 -16.76
N PHE A 117 9.08 -9.92 -16.49
CA PHE A 117 9.47 -10.34 -15.14
C PHE A 117 10.63 -9.50 -14.57
N SER A 118 11.66 -9.23 -15.37
CA SER A 118 12.81 -8.41 -14.93
C SER A 118 12.39 -6.98 -14.61
N HIS A 119 11.50 -6.40 -15.42
CA HIS A 119 10.95 -5.08 -15.17
C HIS A 119 10.15 -5.06 -13.86
N ILE A 120 9.22 -5.99 -13.68
CA ILE A 120 8.42 -6.11 -12.46
C ILE A 120 9.30 -6.27 -11.22
N LEU A 121 10.29 -7.16 -11.26
CA LEU A 121 11.19 -7.40 -10.14
C LEU A 121 11.92 -6.12 -9.72
N THR A 122 12.44 -5.38 -10.71
CA THR A 122 13.09 -4.07 -10.47
C THR A 122 12.15 -3.09 -9.77
N LYS A 123 10.87 -3.08 -10.13
CA LYS A 123 9.87 -2.19 -9.54
C LYS A 123 9.51 -2.60 -8.12
N LEU A 124 9.39 -3.90 -7.84
CA LEU A 124 9.06 -4.45 -6.52
C LEU A 124 10.20 -4.38 -5.51
N GLU A 125 11.44 -4.55 -5.95
CA GLU A 125 12.64 -4.40 -5.11
C GLU A 125 12.92 -2.93 -4.75
N GLY A 126 12.41 -2.01 -5.57
CA GLY A 126 12.54 -0.57 -5.35
C GLY A 126 11.73 -0.08 -4.14
N LYS A 127 12.36 0.76 -3.30
CA LYS A 127 11.69 1.43 -2.17
C LYS A 127 10.59 2.43 -2.58
N TRP A 128 10.52 2.80 -3.86
CA TRP A 128 9.58 3.81 -4.34
C TRP A 128 8.12 3.37 -4.14
N LEU A 129 7.81 2.10 -4.42
CA LEU A 129 6.46 1.57 -4.29
C LEU A 129 6.05 1.48 -2.82
N ASP A 130 6.98 1.05 -1.96
CA ASP A 130 6.77 1.05 -0.50
C ASP A 130 6.50 2.45 0.04
N ASN A 131 7.27 3.44 -0.42
CA ASN A 131 7.11 4.82 0.01
C ASN A 131 5.79 5.40 -0.51
N LEU A 132 5.45 5.14 -1.76
CA LEU A 132 4.18 5.56 -2.35
C LEU A 132 3.00 4.98 -1.56
N ALA A 133 2.99 3.67 -1.33
CA ALA A 133 1.93 3.01 -0.55
C ALA A 133 1.82 3.59 0.86
N LYS A 134 2.95 3.90 1.52
CA LYS A 134 2.95 4.57 2.84
C LYS A 134 2.37 5.98 2.79
N GLU A 135 2.63 6.76 1.74
CA GLU A 135 2.04 8.08 1.56
C GLU A 135 0.54 7.99 1.24
N ARG A 136 0.13 7.05 0.38
CA ARG A 136 -1.28 6.81 0.07
C ARG A 136 -2.07 6.36 1.29
N TYR A 137 -1.50 5.49 2.14
CA TYR A 137 -2.08 5.14 3.44
C TYR A 137 -2.30 6.36 4.34
N LYS A 138 -1.45 7.38 4.26
CA LYS A 138 -1.72 8.61 5.01
C LYS A 138 -2.94 9.31 4.43
N LEU A 139 -3.07 9.40 3.12
CA LEU A 139 -4.19 10.10 2.50
C LEU A 139 -5.54 9.37 2.62
N SER A 140 -5.53 8.08 2.97
CA SER A 140 -6.77 7.31 3.12
C SER A 140 -7.50 7.64 4.42
N ASP A 141 -8.84 7.71 4.33
CA ASP A 141 -9.73 8.05 5.45
C ASP A 141 -9.67 7.06 6.62
N PHE A 142 -9.10 5.86 6.39
CA PHE A 142 -8.94 4.80 7.39
C PHE A 142 -8.07 5.18 8.60
N ARG A 143 -7.28 6.28 8.54
CA ARG A 143 -6.59 6.80 9.73
C ARG A 143 -7.53 7.36 10.81
N HIS A 144 -8.75 7.74 10.42
CA HIS A 144 -9.69 8.46 11.28
C HIS A 144 -10.86 7.60 11.77
N ILE A 145 -10.98 6.36 11.29
CA ILE A 145 -12.04 5.44 11.72
C ILE A 145 -11.74 4.97 13.15
N PRO A 146 -12.65 5.16 14.12
CA PRO A 146 -12.53 4.54 15.42
C PRO A 146 -12.55 3.01 15.24
N LEU A 147 -11.52 2.35 15.74
CA LEU A 147 -11.48 0.89 15.83
C LEU A 147 -12.24 0.54 17.12
N ASP A 148 -13.52 0.21 16.97
CA ASP A 148 -14.42 -0.20 18.05
C ASP A 148 -14.00 -1.54 18.68
#